data_AF-A0A523N9H4-F1
#
_entry.id   AF-A0A523N9H4-F1
#
_cell.length_a   1.000
_cell.length_b   1.000
_cell.length_c   1.000
_cell.angle_alpha   90.00
_cell.angle_beta   90.00
_cell.angle_gamma   90.00
#
_symmetry.space_group_name_H-M   'P 1'
#
loop_
_entity.id
_entity.type
_entity.pdbx_description
1 polymer ?
#
loop_
_entity_poly.entity_id
_entity_poly.type
_entity_poly.pdbx_seq_one_letter_code
_entity_poly.pdbx_strand_id
1 'polypeptide(L)'
;MREQKFRQAAFVYLHVGILYEGATFQMWRQGILPERMGPGWIWLLVGPVVVGVVFWALWKWHNAWVARVVWFIAALRVPTLIGGTFLPTTDQLLAPAFYGTALLVVMINLAMLARAGWDL
;
A
#
# COMPACT_ATOMS: atom_id res chain seq x y z
N MET A 1 23.06 -11.14 -2.78
CA MET A 1 22.07 -10.63 -3.76
C MET A 1 20.63 -10.76 -3.28
N ARG A 2 20.14 -11.95 -2.88
CA ARG A 2 18.75 -12.15 -2.41
C ARG A 2 18.38 -11.25 -1.22
N GLU A 3 19.23 -11.18 -0.20
CA GLU A 3 19.02 -10.33 0.99
C GLU A 3 18.85 -8.84 0.63
N GLN A 4 19.65 -8.34 -0.31
CA GLN A 4 19.54 -6.95 -0.79
C GLN A 4 18.20 -6.69 -1.50
N LYS A 5 17.70 -7.64 -2.31
CA LYS A 5 16.40 -7.51 -2.97
C LYS A 5 15.26 -7.40 -1.95
N PHE A 6 15.29 -8.19 -0.88
CA PHE A 6 14.30 -8.13 0.20
C PHE A 6 14.39 -6.83 1.01
N ARG A 7 15.59 -6.35 1.34
CA ARG A 7 15.77 -5.07 2.03
C ARG A 7 15.29 -3.89 1.18
N GLN A 8 15.55 -3.91 -0.13
CA GLN A 8 15.00 -2.93 -1.07
C GLN A 8 13.47 -2.97 -1.10
N ALA A 9 12.88 -4.16 -1.22
CA ALA A 9 11.42 -4.32 -1.20
C ALA A 9 10.80 -3.85 0.13
N ALA A 10 11.43 -4.16 1.27
CA ALA A 10 11.00 -3.68 2.57
C ALA A 10 11.03 -2.15 2.64
N PHE A 11 12.11 -1.50 2.16
CA PHE A 11 12.23 -0.05 2.17
C PHE A 11 11.20 0.63 1.27
N VAL A 12 10.96 0.09 0.07
CA VAL A 12 9.90 0.58 -0.84
C VAL A 12 8.52 0.41 -0.21
N TYR A 13 8.26 -0.73 0.44
CA TYR A 13 7.00 -0.96 1.15
C TYR A 13 6.80 0.04 2.30
N LEU A 14 7.86 0.37 3.04
CA LEU A 14 7.81 1.39 4.09
C LEU A 14 7.47 2.76 3.51
N HIS A 15 8.07 3.15 2.38
CA HIS A 15 7.74 4.42 1.70
C HIS A 15 6.27 4.47 1.29
N VAL A 16 5.76 3.39 0.69
CA VAL A 16 4.34 3.26 0.34
C VAL A 16 3.49 3.40 1.59
N GLY A 17 3.86 2.75 2.69
CA GLY A 17 3.20 2.86 3.99
C GLY A 17 3.10 4.30 4.48
N ILE A 18 4.19 5.06 4.45
CA ILE A 18 4.23 6.47 4.86
C ILE A 18 3.30 7.33 3.98
N LEU A 19 3.31 7.12 2.66
CA LEU A 19 2.44 7.85 1.74
C LEU A 19 0.95 7.55 2.00
N TYR A 20 0.61 6.29 2.25
CA TYR A 20 -0.75 5.88 2.59
C TYR A 20 -1.19 6.44 3.94
N GLU A 21 -0.30 6.44 4.93
CA GLU A 21 -0.58 7.00 6.25
C GLU A 21 -0.82 8.51 6.17
N GLY A 22 0.03 9.23 5.44
CA GLY A 22 -0.14 10.66 5.18
C GLY A 22 -1.46 10.95 4.45
N ALA A 23 -1.83 10.14 3.46
CA ALA A 23 -3.10 10.27 2.78
C ALA A 23 -4.29 10.01 3.72
N THR A 24 -4.21 8.96 4.55
CA THR A 24 -5.25 8.61 5.53
C THR A 24 -5.44 9.74 6.54
N PHE A 25 -4.34 10.32 7.02
CA PHE A 25 -4.36 11.48 7.91
C PHE A 25 -5.03 12.70 7.27
N GLN A 26 -4.75 12.99 6.00
CA GLN A 26 -5.41 14.09 5.29
C GLN A 26 -6.91 13.82 5.08
N MET A 27 -7.29 12.61 4.68
CA MET A 27 -8.69 12.22 4.53
C MET A 27 -9.46 12.28 5.86
N TRP A 28 -8.81 11.93 6.97
CA TRP A 28 -9.38 12.06 8.30
C TRP A 28 -9.66 13.53 8.65
N ARG A 29 -8.69 14.42 8.42
CA ARG A 29 -8.86 15.86 8.68
C ARG A 29 -9.97 16.50 7.84
N GLN A 30 -10.24 15.96 6.67
CA GLN A 30 -11.27 16.43 5.74
C GLN A 30 -12.65 15.77 5.96
N GLY A 31 -12.78 14.83 6.91
CA GLY A 31 -14.04 14.12 7.18
C GLY A 31 -14.46 13.17 6.06
N ILE A 32 -13.53 12.74 5.21
CA ILE A 32 -13.79 11.89 4.03
C ILE A 32 -13.72 10.40 4.38
N LEU A 33 -13.11 10.05 5.53
CA LEU A 33 -13.00 8.66 5.94
C LEU A 33 -14.38 8.04 6.24
N PRO A 34 -14.64 6.80 5.77
CA PRO A 34 -15.91 6.14 5.98
C PRO A 34 -16.09 5.76 7.46
N GLU A 35 -16.83 6.59 8.21
CA GLU A 35 -17.13 6.38 9.64
C GLU A 35 -17.87 5.06 9.92
N ARG A 36 -18.56 4.51 8.91
CA ARG A 36 -19.25 3.20 8.98
C ARG A 36 -18.32 2.02 9.29
N MET A 37 -17.02 2.15 8.99
CA MET A 37 -16.04 1.08 9.25
C MET A 37 -15.25 1.30 10.55
N GLY A 38 -15.73 2.21 11.40
CA GLY A 38 -15.14 2.54 12.69
C GLY A 38 -14.52 3.93 12.72
N PRO A 39 -14.15 4.42 13.92
CA PRO A 39 -13.52 5.72 14.10
C PRO A 39 -12.27 5.90 13.23
N GLY A 40 -12.15 7.06 12.57
CA GLY A 40 -11.03 7.37 11.67
C GLY A 40 -9.64 7.21 12.31
N TRP A 41 -9.51 7.47 13.61
CA TRP A 41 -8.26 7.31 14.35
C TRP A 41 -7.78 5.85 14.46
N ILE A 42 -8.68 4.86 14.39
CA ILE A 42 -8.29 3.45 14.40
C ILE A 42 -7.50 3.13 13.13
N TRP A 43 -7.93 3.67 11.98
CA TRP A 43 -7.23 3.48 10.72
C TRP A 43 -5.80 4.04 10.74
N LEU A 44 -5.58 5.14 11.48
CA LEU A 44 -4.26 5.73 11.71
C LEU A 44 -3.34 4.90 12.61
N LEU A 45 -3.88 3.95 13.37
CA LEU A 45 -3.08 3.01 14.15
C LEU A 45 -2.88 1.69 13.42
N VAL A 46 -3.91 1.22 12.72
CA VAL A 46 -3.84 -0.04 11.96
C VAL A 46 -2.83 0.07 10.82
N GLY A 47 -2.81 1.20 10.09
CA GLY A 47 -1.88 1.44 8.99
C GLY A 47 -0.41 1.24 9.38
N PRO A 48 0.12 1.99 10.37
CA PRO A 48 1.51 1.88 10.79
C PRO A 48 1.85 0.51 11.39
N VAL A 49 0.92 -0.14 12.10
CA VAL A 49 1.12 -1.49 12.64
C VAL A 49 1.30 -2.49 11.50
N VAL A 50 0.43 -2.47 10.49
CA VAL A 50 0.55 -3.37 9.32
C VAL A 50 1.86 -3.11 8.58
N VAL A 51 2.20 -1.84 8.34
CA VAL A 51 3.45 -1.46 7.68
C VAL A 51 4.66 -1.95 8.47
N GLY A 52 4.67 -1.77 9.79
CA GLY A 52 5.74 -2.22 10.67
C GLY A 52 5.92 -3.74 10.66
N VAL A 53 4.82 -4.50 10.72
CA VAL A 53 4.84 -5.97 10.67
C VAL A 53 5.37 -6.47 9.32
N VAL A 54 4.88 -5.93 8.21
CA VAL A 54 5.33 -6.33 6.86
C VAL A 54 6.78 -5.95 6.64
N PHE A 55 7.18 -4.74 7.01
CA PHE A 55 8.57 -4.29 6.94
C PHE A 55 9.49 -5.23 7.72
N TRP A 56 9.14 -5.53 8.97
CA TRP A 56 9.94 -6.41 9.82
C TRP A 56 10.03 -7.83 9.25
N ALA A 57 8.92 -8.37 8.74
CA ALA A 57 8.88 -9.70 8.15
C ALA A 57 9.76 -9.78 6.88
N LEU A 58 9.71 -8.77 6.01
CA LEU A 58 10.55 -8.70 4.81
C LEU A 58 12.03 -8.49 5.16
N TRP A 59 12.32 -7.65 6.16
CA TRP A 59 13.68 -7.30 6.58
C TRP A 59 14.38 -8.41 7.36
N LYS A 60 13.66 -9.14 8.23
CA LYS A 60 14.28 -10.15 9.10
C LYS A 60 14.21 -11.56 8.52
N TRP A 61 13.07 -11.95 7.95
CA TRP A 61 12.85 -13.34 7.56
C TRP A 61 13.29 -13.66 6.14
N HIS A 62 13.39 -12.66 5.25
CA HIS A 62 13.82 -12.83 3.86
C HIS A 62 13.08 -13.97 3.12
N ASN A 63 11.81 -14.18 3.49
CA ASN A 63 11.02 -15.32 3.02
C ASN A 63 10.19 -14.93 1.78
N ALA A 64 10.40 -15.66 0.68
CA ALA A 64 9.70 -15.44 -0.58
C ALA A 64 8.18 -15.57 -0.43
N TRP A 65 7.71 -16.45 0.45
CA TRP A 65 6.27 -16.63 0.65
C TRP A 65 5.60 -15.39 1.25
N VAL A 66 6.27 -14.73 2.21
CA VAL A 66 5.80 -13.45 2.77
C VAL A 66 5.70 -12.40 1.67
N ALA A 67 6.74 -12.26 0.83
CA ALA A 67 6.72 -11.33 -0.29
C ALA A 67 5.56 -11.62 -1.26
N ARG A 68 5.28 -12.89 -1.57
CA ARG A 68 4.17 -13.31 -2.45
C ARG A 68 2.80 -13.00 -1.87
N VAL A 69 2.58 -13.26 -0.57
CA VAL A 69 1.32 -12.95 0.10
C VAL A 69 1.08 -11.44 0.14
N VAL A 70 2.09 -10.68 0.52
CA VAL A 70 2.02 -9.20 0.54
C VAL A 70 1.79 -8.65 -0.86
N TRP A 71 2.46 -9.22 -1.87
CA TRP A 71 2.25 -8.88 -3.27
C TRP A 71 0.79 -9.13 -3.69
N PHE A 72 0.23 -10.30 -3.36
CA PHE A 72 -1.14 -10.64 -3.72
C PHE A 72 -2.15 -9.70 -3.06
N ILE A 73 -2.00 -9.44 -1.76
CA ILE A 73 -2.86 -8.50 -1.03
C ILE A 73 -2.77 -7.09 -1.62
N ALA A 74 -1.57 -6.62 -1.97
CA ALA A 74 -1.38 -5.33 -2.60
C ALA A 74 -2.01 -5.27 -4.01
N ALA A 75 -1.96 -6.37 -4.77
CA ALA A 75 -2.53 -6.46 -6.11
C ALA A 75 -4.06 -6.35 -6.11
N LEU A 76 -4.74 -6.79 -5.04
CA LEU A 76 -6.19 -6.62 -4.89
C LEU A 76 -6.64 -5.15 -4.87
N ARG A 77 -5.72 -4.21 -4.66
CA ARG A 77 -6.01 -2.76 -4.72
C ARG A 77 -6.01 -2.21 -6.15
N VAL A 78 -5.43 -2.92 -7.11
CA VAL A 78 -5.29 -2.43 -8.48
C VAL A 78 -6.65 -2.17 -9.16
N PRO A 79 -7.66 -3.05 -9.07
CA PRO A 79 -8.96 -2.80 -9.71
C PRO A 79 -9.65 -1.52 -9.20
N THR A 80 -9.61 -1.27 -7.89
CA THR A 80 -10.23 -0.07 -7.31
C THR A 80 -9.49 1.21 -7.70
N LEU A 81 -8.16 1.15 -7.80
CA LEU A 81 -7.34 2.28 -8.25
C LEU A 81 -7.52 2.58 -9.74
N ILE A 82 -7.61 1.54 -10.59
CA ILE A 82 -7.93 1.70 -12.02
C ILE A 82 -9.31 2.33 -12.18
N GLY A 83 -10.33 1.81 -11.49
CA GLY A 83 -11.67 2.37 -11.50
C GLY A 83 -11.68 3.84 -11.11
N GLY A 84 -11.03 4.19 -9.99
CA GLY A 84 -10.97 5.58 -9.55
C GLY A 84 -10.16 6.52 -10.46
N THR A 85 -9.24 6.00 -11.26
CA THR A 85 -8.40 6.80 -12.17
C THR A 85 -9.06 7.03 -13.52
N PHE A 86 -9.62 5.98 -14.12
CA PHE A 86 -10.08 5.99 -15.51
C PHE A 86 -11.61 5.96 -15.66
N LEU A 87 -12.34 5.54 -14.62
CA LEU A 87 -13.80 5.43 -14.61
C LEU A 87 -14.38 6.26 -13.44
N PRO A 88 -14.11 7.58 -13.38
CA PRO A 88 -14.54 8.40 -12.26
C PRO A 88 -16.06 8.48 -12.18
N THR A 89 -16.60 8.32 -10.98
CA THR A 89 -18.03 8.46 -10.69
C THR A 89 -18.33 9.89 -10.22
N THR A 90 -19.55 10.38 -10.44
CA THR A 90 -19.97 11.71 -9.97
C THR A 90 -19.89 11.89 -8.45
N ASP A 91 -19.98 10.80 -7.69
CA ASP A 91 -19.94 10.80 -6.22
C ASP A 91 -18.52 10.62 -5.65
N GLN A 92 -17.49 10.69 -6.50
CA GLN A 92 -16.12 10.44 -6.08
C GLN A 92 -15.57 11.60 -5.24
N LEU A 93 -15.12 11.30 -4.03
CA LEU A 93 -14.65 12.30 -3.06
C LEU A 93 -13.23 12.81 -3.34
N LEU A 94 -12.45 12.08 -4.13
CA LEU A 94 -11.05 12.39 -4.43
C LEU A 94 -10.86 12.57 -5.93
N ALA A 95 -9.94 13.45 -6.32
CA ALA A 95 -9.63 13.70 -7.72
C ALA A 95 -9.08 12.41 -8.40
N PRO A 96 -9.40 12.15 -9.68
CA PRO A 96 -8.89 10.98 -10.40
C PRO A 96 -7.36 10.89 -10.43
N ALA A 97 -6.68 12.05 -10.44
CA ALA A 97 -5.23 12.13 -10.35
C ALA A 97 -4.66 11.50 -9.06
N PHE A 98 -5.37 11.59 -7.94
CA PHE A 98 -4.96 10.96 -6.68
C PHE A 98 -4.94 9.43 -6.81
N TYR A 99 -5.97 8.85 -7.43
CA TYR A 99 -6.02 7.41 -7.73
C TYR A 99 -4.93 7.00 -8.70
N GLY A 100 -4.62 7.84 -9.69
CA GLY A 100 -3.53 7.61 -10.63
C GLY A 100 -2.16 7.60 -9.95
N THR A 101 -1.90 8.53 -9.04
CA THR A 101 -0.67 8.54 -8.23
C THR A 101 -0.60 7.31 -7.33
N ALA A 102 -1.68 6.96 -6.64
CA ALA A 102 -1.73 5.76 -5.80
C ALA A 102 -1.52 4.48 -6.62
N LEU A 103 -2.07 4.40 -7.84
CA LEU A 103 -1.84 3.30 -8.78
C LEU A 103 -0.36 3.18 -9.13
N LEU A 104 0.30 4.27 -9.50
CA LEU A 104 1.74 4.28 -9.80
C LEU A 104 2.57 3.75 -8.61
N VAL A 105 2.30 4.27 -7.42
CA VAL A 105 3.00 3.86 -6.18
C VAL A 105 2.78 2.36 -5.90
N VAL A 106 1.55 1.87 -6.05
CA VAL A 106 1.23 0.44 -5.87
C VAL A 106 1.93 -0.42 -6.93
N MET A 107 1.97 0.01 -8.19
CA MET A 107 2.65 -0.72 -9.25
C MET A 107 4.17 -0.84 -9.01
N ILE A 108 4.80 0.23 -8.52
CA ILE A 108 6.22 0.20 -8.12
C ILE A 108 6.43 -0.79 -6.96
N ASN A 109 5.56 -0.74 -5.95
CA ASN A 109 5.61 -1.66 -4.82
C ASN A 109 5.47 -3.13 -5.26
N LEU A 110 4.50 -3.41 -6.13
CA LEU A 110 4.29 -4.74 -6.70
C LEU A 110 5.51 -5.23 -7.49
N ALA A 111 6.14 -4.36 -8.30
CA ALA A 111 7.35 -4.74 -9.03
C ALA A 111 8.49 -5.12 -8.08
N MET A 112 8.69 -4.36 -6.99
CA MET A 112 9.75 -4.62 -6.02
C MET A 112 9.49 -5.88 -5.18
N LEU A 113 8.24 -6.10 -4.76
CA LEU A 113 7.83 -7.33 -4.10
C LEU A 113 7.95 -8.55 -5.03
N ALA A 114 7.63 -8.40 -6.32
CA ALA A 114 7.78 -9.46 -7.30
C ALA A 114 9.26 -9.88 -7.45
N ARG A 115 10.17 -8.90 -7.51
CA ARG A 115 11.63 -9.15 -7.53
C ARG A 115 12.13 -9.86 -6.28
N ALA A 116 11.53 -9.62 -5.11
CA ALA A 116 11.89 -10.35 -3.89
C ALA A 116 11.26 -11.76 -3.83
N GLY A 117 10.05 -11.94 -4.37
CA GLY A 117 9.28 -13.18 -4.23
C GLY A 117 9.47 -14.24 -5.33
N TRP A 118 9.81 -13.83 -6.56
CA TRP A 118 9.90 -14.73 -7.72
C TRP A 118 11.25 -14.72 -8.42
N ASP A 119 12.01 -13.62 -8.35
CA ASP A 119 13.35 -13.50 -8.95
C ASP A 119 14.43 -14.01 -7.97
N LEU A 120 14.30 -15.29 -7.60
CA LEU A 120 15.04 -15.98 -6.53
C LEU A 120 16.39 -16.53 -6.97
#